data_AF-A0A7W1LHZ0-F1
#
_entry.id   AF-A0A7W1LHZ0-F1
#
_cell.length_a   1.000
_cell.length_b   1.000
_cell.length_c   1.000
_cell.angle_alpha   90.00
_cell.angle_beta   90.00
_cell.angle_gamma   90.00
#
_symmetry.space_group_name_H-M   'P 1'
#
loop_
_entity.id
_entity.type
_entity.pdbx_description
1 polymer ?
#
loop_
_entity_poly.entity_id
_entity_poly.type
_entity_poly.pdbx_seq_one_letter_code
_entity_poly.pdbx_strand_id
1 'polypeptide(L)'
;MRWDQQGIQLEDPEALPGLGKISGLLRTVTTPDFTDVRFHEVAAKSALNKVPAPSSMPFDWTINPYRGCTHACVYCYARGSHSWLDLDTGRGFDTEIVVKVNIAEVLARELAR
;
A
#
# COMPACT_ATOMS: atom_id res chain seq x y z
N MET A 1 -4.68 15.94 -7.40
CA MET A 1 -3.52 15.27 -6.76
C MET A 1 -2.79 14.41 -7.79
N ARG A 2 -1.50 14.08 -7.59
CA ARG A 2 -0.67 13.27 -8.54
C ARG A 2 -1.31 11.94 -8.99
N TRP A 3 -2.33 11.49 -8.27
CA TRP A 3 -3.04 10.23 -8.46
C TRP A 3 -4.34 10.35 -9.27
N ASP A 4 -4.87 11.57 -9.52
CA ASP A 4 -6.18 11.75 -10.16
C ASP A 4 -6.23 11.39 -11.65
N GLN A 5 -5.09 11.33 -12.35
CA GLN A 5 -5.08 11.26 -13.81
C GLN A 5 -4.74 9.88 -14.40
N GLN A 6 -4.67 8.80 -13.62
CA GLN A 6 -4.14 7.53 -14.11
C GLN A 6 -4.80 6.28 -13.50
N GLY A 7 -6.14 6.23 -13.56
CA GLY A 7 -6.91 5.05 -13.16
C GLY A 7 -6.95 3.98 -14.26
N ILE A 8 -6.67 2.73 -13.90
CA ILE A 8 -7.17 1.55 -14.61
C ILE A 8 -8.37 1.11 -13.77
N GLN A 9 -9.58 1.21 -14.32
CA GLN A 9 -10.81 0.87 -13.60
C GLN A 9 -10.99 -0.65 -13.59
N LEU A 10 -10.86 -1.26 -12.41
CA LEU A 10 -11.47 -2.53 -12.08
C LEU A 10 -12.35 -2.26 -10.86
N GLU A 11 -13.67 -2.25 -11.06
CA GLU A 11 -14.65 -2.07 -9.99
C GLU A 11 -14.82 -3.40 -9.26
N ASP A 12 -14.26 -3.50 -8.06
CA ASP A 12 -14.59 -4.54 -7.09
C ASP A 12 -15.63 -3.97 -6.13
N PRO A 13 -16.90 -4.43 -6.16
CA PRO A 13 -17.97 -3.92 -5.32
C PRO A 13 -17.77 -4.19 -3.82
N GLU A 14 -16.82 -5.05 -3.43
CA GLU A 14 -16.46 -5.29 -2.02
C GLU A 14 -15.26 -4.44 -1.55
N ALA A 15 -14.66 -3.66 -2.44
CA ALA A 15 -13.55 -2.77 -2.10
C ALA A 15 -14.02 -1.60 -1.21
N LEU A 16 -13.23 -1.28 -0.17
CA LEU A 16 -13.49 -0.11 0.67
C LEU A 16 -13.50 1.18 -0.18
N PRO A 17 -14.34 2.18 0.17
CA PRO A 17 -14.46 3.42 -0.60
C PRO A 17 -13.13 4.15 -0.87
N GLY A 18 -12.19 4.09 0.08
CA GLY A 18 -10.85 4.68 -0.05
C GLY A 18 -9.97 4.00 -1.11
N LEU A 19 -10.26 2.74 -1.47
CA LEU A 19 -9.52 2.00 -2.49
C LEU A 19 -9.82 2.48 -3.91
N GLY A 20 -10.91 3.22 -4.12
CA GLY A 20 -11.23 3.85 -5.40
C GLY A 20 -10.16 4.85 -5.88
N LYS A 21 -9.25 5.29 -4.99
CA LYS A 21 -8.11 6.15 -5.31
C LYS A 21 -6.82 5.39 -5.61
N ILE A 22 -6.79 4.07 -5.41
CA ILE A 22 -5.60 3.25 -5.67
C ILE A 22 -5.52 2.93 -7.15
N SER A 23 -4.70 3.69 -7.88
CA SER A 23 -4.36 3.36 -9.27
C SER A 23 -3.67 1.99 -9.32
N GLY A 24 -4.31 1.01 -9.94
CA GLY A 24 -3.76 -0.34 -10.10
C GLY A 24 -4.23 -1.36 -9.07
N LEU A 25 -5.34 -1.14 -8.38
CA LEU A 25 -6.05 -2.23 -7.69
C LEU A 25 -6.37 -3.35 -8.69
N LEU A 26 -5.97 -4.57 -8.35
CA LEU A 26 -6.19 -5.77 -9.16
C LEU A 26 -7.37 -6.57 -8.63
N ARG A 27 -7.38 -6.84 -7.32
CA ARG A 27 -8.45 -7.58 -6.62
C ARG A 27 -8.32 -7.44 -5.11
N THR A 28 -9.42 -7.67 -4.41
CA THR A 28 -9.42 -7.93 -2.96
C THR A 28 -9.54 -9.44 -2.72
N VAL A 29 -8.77 -9.96 -1.76
CA VAL A 29 -8.75 -11.38 -1.40
C VAL A 29 -8.84 -11.53 0.11
N THR A 30 -9.65 -12.49 0.56
CA THR A 30 -9.61 -13.01 1.93
C THR A 30 -8.99 -14.39 1.92
N THR A 31 -8.29 -14.75 2.99
CA THR A 31 -7.63 -16.06 3.11
C THR A 31 -8.16 -16.80 4.33
N PRO A 32 -8.31 -18.13 4.28
CA PRO A 32 -8.79 -18.90 5.43
C PRO A 32 -7.96 -18.68 6.69
N ASP A 33 -6.64 -18.55 6.54
CA ASP A 33 -5.69 -18.39 7.65
C ASP A 33 -5.76 -17.00 8.33
N PHE A 34 -6.42 -16.03 7.68
CA PHE A 34 -6.57 -14.65 8.18
C PHE A 34 -8.02 -14.18 7.98
N THR A 35 -8.92 -14.75 8.77
CA THR A 35 -10.38 -14.61 8.58
C THR A 35 -10.90 -13.17 8.66
N ASP A 36 -10.25 -12.32 9.47
CA ASP A 36 -10.63 -10.91 9.66
C ASP A 36 -9.73 -9.93 8.89
N VAL A 37 -8.99 -10.42 7.89
CA VAL A 37 -8.03 -9.61 7.13
C VAL A 37 -8.37 -9.68 5.64
N ARG A 38 -8.40 -8.50 5.01
CA ARG A 38 -8.54 -8.35 3.56
C ARG A 38 -7.21 -7.92 2.97
N PHE A 39 -6.83 -8.57 1.88
CA PHE A 39 -5.64 -8.23 1.10
C PHE A 39 -6.07 -7.56 -0.19
N HIS A 40 -5.65 -6.32 -0.40
CA HIS A 40 -5.87 -5.58 -1.63
C HIS A 40 -4.62 -5.68 -2.50
N GLU A 41 -4.66 -6.55 -3.49
CA GLU A 41 -3.56 -6.73 -4.42
C GLU A 41 -3.52 -5.56 -5.40
N VAL A 42 -2.35 -4.93 -5.54
CA VAL A 42 -2.14 -3.77 -6.40
C VAL A 42 -0.90 -3.95 -7.27
N ALA A 43 -0.94 -3.38 -8.46
CA ALA A 43 0.23 -3.19 -9.30
C ALA A 43 0.95 -1.88 -8.90
N ALA A 44 2.20 -1.99 -8.48
CA ALA A 44 3.08 -0.86 -8.20
C ALA A 44 3.64 -0.26 -9.49
N LYS A 45 3.69 1.08 -9.54
CA LYS A 45 4.39 1.84 -10.59
C LYS A 45 5.87 2.09 -10.26
N SER A 46 6.18 2.21 -8.96
CA SER A 46 7.54 2.38 -8.45
C SER A 46 7.77 1.58 -7.17
N ALA A 47 9.02 1.17 -6.93
CA ALA A 47 9.41 0.43 -5.74
C ALA A 47 10.17 1.32 -4.76
N LEU A 48 11.14 2.07 -5.26
CA LEU A 48 12.01 2.95 -4.48
C LEU A 48 11.35 4.30 -4.22
N ASN A 49 11.40 4.74 -2.96
CA ASN A 49 10.94 6.05 -2.53
C ASN A 49 12.13 6.81 -1.97
N LYS A 50 12.43 7.98 -2.54
CA LYS A 50 13.47 8.84 -2.00
C LYS A 50 13.00 9.45 -0.69
N VAL A 51 13.82 9.33 0.34
CA VAL A 51 13.60 9.99 1.62
C VAL A 51 13.84 11.50 1.43
N PRO A 52 12.91 12.38 1.85
CA PRO A 52 13.12 13.81 1.76
C PRO A 52 14.34 14.25 2.58
N ALA A 53 15.14 15.16 2.05
CA ALA A 53 16.35 15.66 2.73
C ALA A 53 16.13 16.19 4.17
N PRO A 54 14.97 16.81 4.52
CA PRO A 54 14.69 17.21 5.90
C PRO A 54 14.33 16.06 6.86
N SER A 55 14.26 14.82 6.38
CA SER A 55 13.90 13.66 7.21
C SER A 55 15.01 13.31 8.18
N SER A 56 14.64 12.82 9.38
CA SER A 56 15.57 12.30 10.38
C SER A 56 16.03 10.86 10.12
N MET A 57 15.58 10.24 9.03
CA MET A 57 15.93 8.85 8.72
C MET A 57 17.41 8.75 8.31
N PRO A 58 18.14 7.72 8.78
CA PRO A 58 19.56 7.55 8.50
C PRO A 58 19.86 6.97 7.10
N PHE A 59 18.91 7.05 6.16
CA PHE A 59 18.98 6.44 4.84
C PHE A 59 18.28 7.30 3.79
N ASP A 60 18.74 7.21 2.55
CA ASP A 60 18.26 8.05 1.44
C ASP A 60 17.05 7.46 0.68
N TRP A 61 16.80 6.17 0.82
CA TRP A 61 15.80 5.44 0.06
C TRP A 61 15.05 4.45 0.94
N THR A 62 13.77 4.25 0.63
CA THR A 62 12.92 3.25 1.27
C THR A 62 12.19 2.43 0.23
N ILE A 63 11.86 1.20 0.60
CA ILE A 63 10.93 0.34 -0.12
C ILE A 63 9.73 0.05 0.78
N ASN A 64 8.54 0.06 0.17
CA ASN A 64 7.31 -0.38 0.83
C ASN A 64 6.68 -1.43 -0.09
N PRO A 65 6.84 -2.74 0.22
CA PRO A 65 6.19 -3.83 -0.50
C PRO A 65 4.69 -3.95 -0.19
N TYR A 66 4.29 -3.52 1.00
CA TYR A 66 2.91 -3.58 1.46
C TYR A 66 2.58 -2.48 2.48
N ARG A 67 1.29 -2.19 2.65
CA ARG A 67 0.76 -1.21 3.62
C ARG A 67 -0.33 -1.87 4.46
N GLY A 68 -0.38 -1.55 5.76
CA GLY A 68 -1.17 -2.28 6.75
C GLY A 68 -0.35 -3.39 7.39
N CYS A 69 -0.65 -3.82 8.62
CA CYS A 69 0.08 -4.91 9.28
C CYS A 69 -0.75 -5.59 10.38
N THR A 70 -0.89 -6.91 10.29
CA THR A 70 -1.65 -7.74 11.25
C THR A 70 -1.01 -7.83 12.64
N HIS A 71 0.26 -7.43 12.79
CA HIS A 71 0.92 -7.38 14.10
C HIS A 71 0.37 -6.25 15.00
N ALA A 72 -0.28 -5.24 14.42
CA ALA A 72 -1.04 -4.22 15.14
C ALA A 72 -0.27 -3.43 16.24
N CYS A 73 1.05 -3.23 16.10
CA CYS A 73 1.82 -2.36 17.00
C CYS A 73 1.16 -0.97 17.15
N VAL A 74 0.74 -0.61 18.36
CA VAL A 74 0.11 0.69 18.64
C VAL A 74 1.04 1.87 18.33
N TYR A 75 2.36 1.66 18.45
CA TYR A 75 3.40 2.66 18.18
C TYR A 75 3.95 2.63 16.75
N CYS A 76 3.31 1.89 15.83
CA CYS A 76 3.80 1.77 14.46
C CYS A 76 3.67 3.10 13.70
N TYR A 77 4.81 3.68 13.30
CA TYR A 77 4.86 4.94 12.56
C TYR A 77 4.13 4.87 11.20
N ALA A 78 4.00 3.67 10.62
CA ALA A 78 3.36 3.47 9.33
C ALA A 78 1.82 3.56 9.38
N ARG A 79 1.20 3.57 10.56
CA ARG A 79 -0.27 3.64 10.71
C ARG A 79 -0.89 4.84 10.00
N GLY A 80 -0.28 6.02 10.19
CA GLY A 80 -0.76 7.26 9.58
C GLY A 80 -0.79 7.21 8.05
N SER A 81 -0.02 6.30 7.44
CA SER A 81 0.01 6.13 5.99
C SER A 81 -1.35 5.66 5.43
N HIS A 82 -2.21 4.99 6.21
CA HIS A 82 -3.56 4.62 5.76
C HIS A 82 -4.44 5.81 5.40
N SER A 83 -4.25 6.95 6.07
CA SER A 83 -5.00 8.18 5.78
C SER A 83 -4.77 8.69 4.35
N TRP A 84 -3.62 8.38 3.72
CA TRP A 84 -3.35 8.78 2.34
C TRP A 84 -4.25 8.08 1.31
N LEU A 85 -4.85 6.97 1.73
CA LEU A 85 -5.79 6.18 0.95
C LEU A 85 -7.23 6.33 1.48
N ASP A 86 -7.46 7.31 2.36
CA ASP A 86 -8.73 7.51 3.08
C ASP A 86 -9.21 6.25 3.83
N LEU A 87 -8.27 5.43 4.30
CA LEU A 87 -8.55 4.25 5.11
C LEU A 87 -8.38 4.55 6.59
N ASP A 88 -9.06 3.77 7.44
CA ASP A 88 -8.89 3.85 8.89
C ASP A 88 -7.45 3.52 9.29
N THR A 89 -6.86 4.38 10.14
CA THR A 89 -5.47 4.26 10.62
C THR A 89 -5.35 3.44 11.90
N GLY A 90 -6.48 3.15 12.55
CA GLY A 90 -6.60 2.26 13.68
C GLY A 90 -6.76 0.81 13.22
N ARG A 91 -7.96 0.26 13.41
CA ARG A 91 -8.28 -1.14 13.10
C ARG A 91 -8.14 -1.44 11.62
N GLY A 92 -8.47 -0.49 10.74
CA GLY A 92 -8.29 -0.65 9.30
C GLY A 92 -6.84 -0.90 8.92
N PHE A 93 -5.86 -0.31 9.61
CA PHE A 93 -4.45 -0.62 9.37
C PHE A 93 -4.09 -2.07 9.74
N ASP A 94 -4.82 -2.66 10.69
CA ASP A 94 -4.57 -4.01 11.19
C ASP A 94 -5.24 -5.07 10.29
N THR A 95 -6.35 -4.71 9.62
CA THR A 95 -7.20 -5.64 8.87
C THR A 95 -7.26 -5.42 7.36
N GLU A 96 -6.82 -4.27 6.84
CA GLU A 96 -6.84 -3.96 5.40
C GLU A 96 -5.41 -3.82 4.89
N ILE A 97 -4.91 -4.84 4.20
CA ILE A 97 -3.50 -4.93 3.80
C ILE A 97 -3.37 -4.72 2.30
N VAL A 98 -2.75 -3.63 1.88
CA VAL A 98 -2.45 -3.38 0.46
C VAL A 98 -1.14 -4.05 0.10
N VAL A 99 -1.15 -4.97 -0.86
CA VAL A 99 0.00 -5.80 -1.27
C VAL A 99 0.41 -5.47 -2.70
N LYS A 100 1.66 -5.06 -2.91
CA LYS A 100 2.19 -4.76 -4.24
C LYS A 100 2.77 -6.01 -4.90
N VAL A 101 1.97 -6.68 -5.74
CA VAL A 101 2.30 -8.01 -6.26
C VAL A 101 3.47 -8.03 -7.25
N ASN A 102 3.73 -6.93 -7.96
CA ASN A 102 4.82 -6.81 -8.95
C ASN A 102 6.05 -6.07 -8.41
N ILE A 103 6.17 -5.85 -7.10
CA ILE A 103 7.19 -4.97 -6.51
C ILE A 103 8.63 -5.41 -6.81
N ALA A 104 8.88 -6.72 -6.85
CA ALA A 104 10.22 -7.27 -7.10
C ALA A 104 10.70 -6.97 -8.53
N GLU A 105 9.83 -7.15 -9.52
CA GLU A 105 10.13 -6.84 -10.93
C GLU A 105 10.37 -5.34 -11.13
N VAL A 106 9.53 -4.51 -10.50
CA VAL A 106 9.68 -3.05 -10.53
C VAL A 106 10.99 -2.63 -9.89
N LEU A 107 11.34 -3.20 -8.73
CA LEU A 107 12.59 -2.91 -8.03
C LEU A 107 13.81 -3.30 -8.86
N ALA A 108 13.82 -4.49 -9.44
CA ALA A 108 14.93 -4.96 -10.28
C ALA A 108 15.17 -4.01 -11.46
N ARG A 109 14.10 -3.57 -12.13
CA ARG A 109 14.18 -2.57 -13.22
C ARG A 109 14.69 -1.21 -12.74
N GLU A 110 14.30 -0.77 -11.55
CA GLU A 110 14.73 0.52 -11.00
C GLU A 110 16.20 0.51 -10.57
N LEU A 111 16.70 -0.59 -10.01
CA LEU A 111 18.10 -0.74 -9.60
C LEU A 111 19.08 -0.93 -10.77
N ALA A 112 18.58 -1.36 -11.93
CA ALA A 112 19.39 -1.52 -13.15
C ALA A 112 19.65 -0.22 -13.92
N ARG A 113 19.13 0.91 -13.44
CA ARG A 113 19.31 2.25 -14.03
C ARG A 113 20.46 3.00 -13.37
#